data_AF-R7PV81-F1
#
_entry.id   AF-R7PV81-F1
#
_cell.length_a   1.000
_cell.length_b   1.000
_cell.length_c   1.000
_cell.angle_alpha   90.00
_cell.angle_beta   90.00
_cell.angle_gamma   90.00
#
_symmetry.space_group_name_H-M   'P 1'
#
loop_
_entity.id
_entity.type
_entity.pdbx_description
1 polymer ?
#
loop_
_entity_poly.entity_id
_entity_poly.type
_entity_poly.pdbx_seq_one_letter_code
_entity_poly.pdbx_strand_id
1 'polypeptide(L)'
;MLTFIKTEFLKLKHSKIFLLTVLGALSIPSLLYIGLLTGEHATFQGILDYCATYACSLFYIIIFTIIIAYLFGREYTEHTLKTILTTPLSKTKLLIGKYLMFFIWAFIITTITFTAR
;
A
#
# COMPACT_ATOMS: atom_id res chain seq x y z
N MET A 1 -5.18 -21.76 5.71
CA MET A 1 -4.23 -20.63 5.65
C MET A 1 -4.26 -19.94 4.30
N LEU A 2 -3.90 -20.62 3.21
CA LEU A 2 -3.96 -20.06 1.85
C LEU A 2 -5.35 -19.52 1.45
N THR A 3 -6.43 -20.21 1.81
CA THR A 3 -7.81 -19.76 1.55
C THR A 3 -8.16 -18.45 2.26
N PHE A 4 -7.59 -18.22 3.44
CA PHE A 4 -7.78 -16.99 4.22
C PHE A 4 -6.99 -15.82 3.62
N ILE A 5 -5.75 -16.07 3.18
CA ILE A 5 -4.94 -15.08 2.47
C ILE A 5 -5.64 -14.68 1.15
N LYS A 6 -6.22 -15.66 0.44
CA LYS A 6 -6.91 -15.43 -0.82
C LYS A 6 -8.18 -14.58 -0.65
N THR A 7 -8.92 -14.78 0.44
CA THR A 7 -10.10 -13.95 0.76
C THR A 7 -9.73 -12.54 1.21
N GLU A 8 -8.68 -12.39 2.02
CA GLU A 8 -8.11 -11.06 2.36
C GLU A 8 -7.64 -10.31 1.11
N PHE A 9 -6.99 -11.00 0.15
CA PHE A 9 -6.55 -10.40 -1.09
C PHE A 9 -7.72 -9.92 -1.97
N LEU A 10 -8.77 -10.74 -2.12
CA LEU A 10 -9.97 -10.35 -2.87
C LEU A 10 -10.66 -9.13 -2.26
N LYS A 11 -10.70 -9.09 -0.92
CA LYS A 11 -11.26 -7.98 -0.15
C LYS A 11 -10.49 -6.68 -0.36
N LEU A 12 -9.17 -6.74 -0.47
CA LEU A 12 -8.33 -5.58 -0.74
C LEU A 12 -8.54 -5.07 -2.18
N LYS A 13 -8.54 -5.98 -3.15
CA LYS A 13 -8.72 -5.66 -4.58
C LYS A 13 -10.05 -4.93 -4.85
N HIS A 14 -11.12 -5.31 -4.13
CA HIS A 14 -12.45 -4.72 -4.32
C HIS A 14 -12.74 -3.54 -3.36
N SER A 15 -11.76 -3.10 -2.57
CA SER A 15 -11.91 -1.98 -1.65
C SER A 15 -11.55 -0.65 -2.31
N LYS A 16 -12.12 0.45 -1.80
CA LYS A 16 -11.74 1.83 -2.15
C LYS A 16 -10.25 2.11 -1.88
N ILE A 17 -9.58 1.30 -1.07
CA ILE A 17 -8.13 1.40 -0.85
C ILE A 17 -7.31 0.96 -2.05
N PHE A 18 -7.84 0.06 -2.89
CA PHE A 18 -7.18 -0.25 -4.16
C PHE A 18 -6.99 1.03 -4.99
N LEU A 19 -8.04 1.86 -5.10
CA LEU A 19 -7.97 3.17 -5.76
C LEU A 19 -6.96 4.11 -5.09
N LEU A 20 -6.89 4.13 -3.75
CA LEU A 20 -5.90 4.92 -3.02
C LEU A 20 -4.47 4.49 -3.37
N THR A 21 -4.21 3.18 -3.49
CA THR A 21 -2.88 2.67 -3.86
C THR A 21 -2.53 2.94 -5.32
N VAL A 22 -3.53 2.93 -6.22
CA VAL A 22 -3.34 3.32 -7.62
C VAL A 22 -3.01 4.82 -7.75
N LEU A 23 -3.72 5.68 -7.01
CA LEU A 23 -3.40 7.11 -6.93
C LEU A 23 -2.00 7.35 -6.35
N GLY A 24 -1.62 6.55 -5.35
CA GLY A 24 -0.28 6.54 -4.80
C GLY A 24 0.80 6.20 -5.83
N ALA A 25 0.58 5.18 -6.65
CA ALA A 25 1.50 4.81 -7.72
C ALA A 25 1.60 5.89 -8.82
N LEU A 26 0.49 6.58 -9.12
CA LEU A 26 0.44 7.69 -10.08
C LEU A 26 1.14 8.97 -9.59
N SER A 27 1.38 9.11 -8.28
CA SER A 27 2.05 10.30 -7.73
C SER A 27 3.47 10.48 -8.29
N ILE A 28 4.19 9.39 -8.57
CA ILE A 28 5.58 9.40 -9.02
C ILE A 28 5.73 9.91 -10.47
N PRO A 29 4.99 9.38 -11.47
CA PRO A 29 5.02 9.96 -12.81
C PRO A 29 4.50 11.40 -12.83
N SER A 30 3.58 11.78 -11.94
CA SER A 30 3.14 13.17 -11.81
C SER A 30 4.24 14.10 -11.27
N LEU A 31 5.04 13.64 -10.31
CA LEU A 31 6.20 14.37 -9.78
C LEU A 31 7.32 14.49 -10.81
N LEU A 32 7.58 13.43 -11.60
CA LEU A 32 8.51 13.45 -12.72
C LEU A 32 8.09 14.50 -13.75
N TYR A 33 6.80 14.55 -14.09
CA TYR A 33 6.26 15.55 -15.01
C TYR A 33 6.40 16.98 -14.48
N ILE A 34 6.12 17.21 -13.19
CA ILE A 34 6.31 18.53 -12.55
C ILE A 34 7.79 18.93 -12.54
N GLY A 35 8.70 18.02 -12.20
CA GLY A 35 10.14 18.28 -12.21
C GLY A 35 10.69 18.61 -13.60
N LEU A 36 10.07 18.07 -14.64
CA LEU A 36 10.35 18.40 -16.05
C LEU A 36 9.89 19.82 -16.40
N LEU A 37 8.75 20.28 -15.86
CA LEU A 37 8.20 21.60 -16.12
C LEU A 37 8.91 22.72 -15.35
N THR A 38 9.38 22.46 -14.14
CA THR A 38 10.05 23.48 -13.30
C THR A 38 11.46 23.80 -13.77
N GLY A 39 12.15 22.86 -14.45
CA GLY A 39 13.48 23.08 -15.01
C GLY A 39 14.58 23.35 -13.97
N GLU A 40 14.28 23.31 -12.66
CA GLU A 40 15.22 23.58 -11.57
C GLU A 40 16.28 22.48 -11.41
N HIS A 41 16.01 21.27 -11.91
CA HIS A 41 16.94 20.14 -11.89
C HIS A 41 17.48 19.89 -13.29
N ALA A 42 18.57 20.56 -13.64
CA ALA A 42 19.14 20.59 -15.00
C ALA A 42 19.68 19.24 -15.52
N THR A 43 19.73 18.19 -14.70
CA THR A 43 20.19 16.86 -15.09
C THR A 43 19.09 15.82 -14.88
N PHE A 44 18.97 14.88 -15.82
CA PHE A 44 18.04 13.74 -15.74
C PHE A 44 18.20 12.96 -14.42
N GLN A 45 19.44 12.84 -13.95
CA GLN A 45 19.78 12.15 -12.71
C GLN A 45 19.27 12.91 -11.47
N GLY A 46 19.35 14.25 -11.45
CA GLY A 46 18.80 15.06 -10.37
C GLY A 46 17.28 15.01 -10.27
N ILE A 47 16.56 14.94 -11.41
CA ILE A 47 15.10 14.76 -11.44
C ILE A 47 14.70 13.39 -10.87
N LEU A 48 15.44 12.34 -11.24
CA LEU A 48 15.22 10.99 -10.72
C LEU A 48 15.47 10.90 -9.21
N ASP A 49 16.55 11.50 -8.71
CA ASP A 49 16.88 11.50 -7.28
C ASP A 49 15.88 12.31 -6.46
N TYR A 50 15.41 13.45 -6.98
CA TYR A 50 14.32 14.22 -6.37
C TYR A 50 13.04 13.38 -6.27
N CYS A 51 12.63 12.73 -7.36
CA CYS A 51 11.44 11.89 -7.36
C CYS A 51 11.58 10.67 -6.43
N ALA A 52 12.74 10.02 -6.41
CA ALA A 52 13.00 8.88 -5.54
C ALA A 52 12.95 9.28 -4.06
N THR A 53 13.55 10.41 -3.70
CA THR A 53 13.58 10.91 -2.32
C THR A 53 12.18 11.29 -1.85
N TYR A 54 11.41 11.97 -2.69
CA TYR A 54 10.04 12.38 -2.37
C TYR A 54 9.08 11.19 -2.26
N ALA A 55 9.21 10.22 -3.16
CA ALA A 55 8.44 8.97 -3.14
C ALA A 55 8.73 8.15 -1.87
N CYS A 56 10.01 7.90 -1.56
CA CYS A 56 10.45 7.18 -0.36
C CYS A 56 10.03 7.87 0.93
N SER A 57 10.24 9.18 1.04
CA SER A 57 10.16 9.86 2.33
C SER A 57 8.75 10.25 2.74
N LEU A 58 7.85 10.58 1.80
CA LEU A 58 6.54 11.13 2.14
C LEU A 58 5.40 10.25 1.63
N PHE A 59 5.43 9.88 0.36
CA PHE A 59 4.29 9.21 -0.25
C PHE A 59 4.12 7.77 0.24
N TYR A 60 5.19 6.98 0.25
CA TYR A 60 5.09 5.58 0.69
C TYR A 60 4.76 5.42 2.16
N ILE A 61 5.35 6.23 3.04
CA ILE A 61 5.09 6.15 4.47
C ILE A 61 3.60 6.41 4.76
N ILE A 62 3.02 7.44 4.14
CA ILE A 62 1.61 7.78 4.33
C ILE A 62 0.70 6.67 3.78
N ILE A 63 0.95 6.21 2.55
CA ILE A 63 0.12 5.18 1.91
C ILE A 63 0.15 3.87 2.71
N PHE A 64 1.33 3.41 3.10
CA PHE A 64 1.47 2.17 3.88
C PHE A 64 0.82 2.28 5.25
N THR A 65 0.93 3.44 5.91
CA THR A 65 0.24 3.68 7.18
C THR A 65 -1.27 3.60 7.01
N ILE A 66 -1.84 4.20 5.96
CA ILE A 66 -3.29 4.14 5.70
C ILE A 66 -3.74 2.71 5.39
N ILE A 67 -2.96 1.95 4.61
CA ILE A 67 -3.27 0.55 4.30
C ILE A 67 -3.32 -0.28 5.58
N ILE A 68 -2.30 -0.18 6.45
CA ILE A 68 -2.29 -0.89 7.74
C ILE A 68 -3.47 -0.44 8.59
N ALA A 69 -3.69 0.86 8.75
CA ALA A 69 -4.75 1.41 9.57
C ALA A 69 -6.14 0.90 9.12
N TYR A 70 -6.38 0.78 7.81
CA TYR A 70 -7.62 0.20 7.30
C TYR A 70 -7.71 -1.31 7.47
N LEU A 71 -6.63 -2.04 7.21
CA LEU A 71 -6.59 -3.50 7.28
C LEU A 71 -6.87 -3.97 8.72
N PHE A 72 -6.45 -3.18 9.70
CA PHE A 72 -6.82 -3.37 11.10
C PHE A 72 -8.19 -2.74 11.45
N GLY A 73 -8.45 -1.50 11.02
CA GLY A 73 -9.65 -0.73 11.36
C GLY A 73 -10.96 -1.25 10.78
N ARG A 74 -10.92 -1.99 9.66
CA ARG A 74 -12.09 -2.57 9.01
C ARG A 74 -12.83 -3.57 9.91
N GLU A 75 -12.10 -4.37 10.68
CA GLU A 75 -12.72 -5.34 11.60
C GLU A 75 -13.38 -4.68 12.81
N TYR A 76 -12.93 -3.47 13.17
CA TYR A 76 -13.56 -2.65 14.20
C TYR A 76 -14.83 -1.96 13.68
N THR A 77 -14.85 -1.52 12.43
CA THR A 77 -16.00 -0.82 11.82
C THR A 77 -17.14 -1.74 11.42
N GLU A 78 -16.85 -2.99 11.00
CA GLU A 78 -17.90 -3.95 10.61
C GLU A 78 -18.46 -4.78 11.79
N HIS A 79 -18.11 -4.48 13.05
CA HIS A 79 -18.51 -5.23 14.26
C HIS A 79 -18.23 -6.75 14.23
N THR A 80 -17.47 -7.23 13.23
CA THR A 80 -17.13 -8.65 13.02
C THR A 80 -16.03 -9.16 13.93
N LEU A 81 -15.35 -8.26 14.67
CA LEU A 81 -14.36 -8.62 15.68
C LEU A 81 -14.89 -9.65 16.69
N LYS A 82 -16.16 -9.49 17.11
CA LYS A 82 -16.81 -10.43 18.05
C LYS A 82 -17.01 -11.82 17.43
N THR A 83 -17.41 -11.88 16.16
CA THR A 83 -17.64 -13.12 15.40
C THR A 83 -16.35 -13.86 15.05
N ILE A 84 -15.27 -13.10 14.83
CA ILE A 84 -13.90 -13.61 14.62
C ILE A 84 -13.32 -14.16 15.94
N LEU A 85 -13.64 -13.55 17.09
CA LEU A 85 -13.23 -14.05 18.40
C LEU A 85 -13.95 -15.34 18.81
N THR A 86 -15.15 -15.60 18.27
CA THR A 86 -15.93 -16.82 18.55
C THR A 86 -15.62 -17.98 17.60
N THR A 87 -14.91 -17.73 16.50
CA THR A 87 -14.42 -18.80 15.63
C THR A 87 -13.13 -19.40 16.19
N PRO A 88 -12.90 -20.72 16.08
CA PRO A 88 -11.76 -21.40 16.70
C PRO A 88 -10.46 -21.18 15.90
N LEU A 89 -10.15 -19.92 15.57
CA LEU A 89 -8.93 -19.50 14.90
C LEU A 89 -8.06 -18.77 15.93
N SER A 90 -6.83 -19.25 16.14
CA SER A 90 -5.92 -18.59 17.08
C SER A 90 -5.61 -17.16 16.63
N LYS A 91 -5.70 -16.20 17.55
CA LYS A 91 -5.46 -14.76 17.31
C LYS A 91 -4.12 -14.47 16.61
N THR A 92 -3.08 -15.24 16.92
CA THR A 92 -1.74 -15.16 16.29
C THR A 92 -1.76 -15.49 14.80
N LYS A 93 -2.48 -16.54 14.40
CA LYS A 93 -2.65 -16.94 13.00
C LYS A 93 -3.33 -15.88 12.15
N LEU A 94 -4.26 -15.13 12.75
CA LEU A 94 -4.97 -14.03 12.07
C LEU A 94 -4.06 -12.82 11.91
N LEU A 95 -3.36 -12.42 12.96
CA LEU A 95 -2.36 -11.35 12.92
C LEU A 95 -1.28 -11.63 11.87
N ILE A 96 -0.71 -12.84 11.86
CA ILE A 96 0.31 -13.24 10.89
C ILE A 96 -0.24 -13.15 9.46
N GLY A 97 -1.47 -13.61 9.22
CA GLY A 97 -2.12 -13.50 7.92
C GLY A 97 -2.23 -12.06 7.42
N LYS A 98 -2.56 -11.13 8.32
CA LYS A 98 -2.66 -9.69 8.03
C LYS A 98 -1.32 -9.06 7.70
N TYR A 99 -0.30 -9.31 8.52
CA TYR A 99 1.05 -8.80 8.26
C TYR A 99 1.62 -9.35 6.96
N LEU A 100 1.41 -10.63 6.68
CA LEU A 100 1.88 -11.28 5.47
C LEU A 100 1.16 -10.73 4.23
N MET A 101 -0.14 -10.43 4.36
CA MET A 101 -0.90 -9.79 3.30
C MET A 101 -0.44 -8.34 3.05
N PHE A 102 -0.23 -7.55 4.11
CA PHE A 102 0.37 -6.21 4.00
C PHE A 102 1.74 -6.26 3.33
N PHE A 103 2.59 -7.22 3.69
CA PHE A 103 3.91 -7.42 3.11
C PHE A 103 3.83 -7.74 1.61
N ILE A 104 2.97 -8.67 1.19
CA ILE A 104 2.75 -8.98 -0.22
C ILE A 104 2.28 -7.74 -0.98
N TRP A 105 1.36 -6.96 -0.39
CA TRP A 105 0.82 -5.78 -1.04
C TRP A 105 1.87 -4.67 -1.20
N ALA A 106 2.68 -4.43 -0.16
CA ALA A 106 3.80 -3.50 -0.23
C ALA A 106 4.84 -3.94 -1.28
N PHE A 107 5.11 -5.24 -1.38
CA PHE A 107 6.01 -5.79 -2.40
C PHE A 107 5.49 -5.57 -3.82
N ILE A 108 4.19 -5.73 -4.05
CA ILE A 108 3.57 -5.46 -5.37
C ILE A 108 3.70 -3.97 -5.72
N ILE A 109 3.34 -3.07 -4.79
CA ILE A 109 3.40 -1.61 -5.03
C ILE A 109 4.83 -1.15 -5.33
N THR A 110 5.81 -1.63 -4.55
CA THR A 110 7.23 -1.28 -4.76
C THR A 110 7.75 -1.82 -6.09
N THR A 111 7.36 -3.03 -6.50
CA THR A 111 7.73 -3.59 -7.80
C THR A 111 7.15 -2.77 -8.95
N ILE A 112 5.86 -2.41 -8.87
CA ILE A 112 5.19 -1.58 -9.89
C ILE A 112 5.90 -0.23 -10.03
N THR A 113 6.22 0.42 -8.91
CA THR A 113 6.96 1.68 -8.99
C THR A 113 8.35 1.50 -9.55
N PHE A 114 9.08 0.46 -9.15
CA PHE A 114 10.42 0.23 -9.68
C PHE A 114 10.40 0.06 -11.20
N THR A 115 9.39 -0.63 -11.75
CA THR A 115 9.19 -0.74 -13.20
C THR A 115 8.69 0.54 -13.88
N ALA A 116 8.16 1.49 -13.12
CA ALA A 116 7.67 2.77 -13.64
C ALA A 116 8.74 3.87 -13.64
N ARG A 117 9.92 3.61 -13.04
CA ARG A 117 11.14 4.42 -13.18
C ARG A 117 11.75 4.21 -14.56
#